data_AF-A0A8B7QUG8-F1
#
_entry.id   AF-A0A8B7QUG8-F1
#
_cell.length_a   1.000
_cell.length_b   1.000
_cell.length_c   1.000
_cell.angle_alpha   90.00
_cell.angle_beta   90.00
_cell.angle_gamma   90.00
#
_symmetry.space_group_name_H-M   'P 1'
#
loop_
_entity.id
_entity.type
_entity.pdbx_description
1 polymer ?
#
loop_
_entity_poly.entity_id
_entity_poly.type
_entity_poly.pdbx_seq_one_letter_code
_entity_poly.pdbx_strand_id
1 'polypeptide(L)'
;MVRLLLLCLLWGCLLTAVHPEPSTECKEKQYPVSSQCCDFCPPDLGLRVQRVGTSETDTTCTCDEGQHCTGGDCESCTLHSLCPQGFGVKQIGTGVSDTICEPCPAGFFSNVSSAFEKCHPWTSCETKGLVERRAGTNKTDTVCGLQSRWRALVVIPIIMGILFSVLLVSSCIRKVAKEPDNNKDVCNKRKGQDPVEVEMDMADFSGPHSTAPVQETLHGCQPVTQEDGKESRISVQERQ
;
A
#
# COMPACT_ATOMS: atom_id res chain seq x y z
N MET A 1 -14.37 -95.33 -64.29
CA MET A 1 -14.94 -94.06 -63.80
C MET A 1 -14.04 -93.38 -62.75
N VAL A 2 -12.70 -93.39 -62.92
CA VAL A 2 -11.75 -92.96 -61.87
C VAL A 2 -11.22 -91.53 -62.08
N ARG A 3 -11.13 -91.07 -63.35
CA ARG A 3 -10.67 -89.70 -63.68
C ARG A 3 -11.59 -88.59 -63.15
N LEU A 4 -12.88 -88.86 -62.95
CA LEU A 4 -13.84 -87.84 -62.51
C LEU A 4 -13.72 -87.54 -61.00
N LEU A 5 -13.45 -88.55 -60.16
CA LEU A 5 -13.19 -88.33 -58.72
C LEU A 5 -11.89 -87.52 -58.48
N LEU A 6 -10.85 -87.75 -59.28
CA LEU A 6 -9.58 -87.02 -59.15
C LEU A 6 -9.73 -85.51 -59.43
N LEU A 7 -10.61 -85.14 -60.37
CA LEU A 7 -10.90 -83.74 -60.69
C LEU A 7 -11.67 -83.03 -59.57
N CYS A 8 -12.57 -83.73 -58.87
CA CYS A 8 -13.28 -83.15 -57.71
C CYS A 8 -12.36 -82.88 -56.52
N LEU A 9 -11.39 -83.77 -56.25
CA LEU A 9 -10.41 -83.57 -55.16
C LEU A 9 -9.45 -82.41 -55.43
N LEU A 10 -9.11 -82.14 -56.69
CA LEU A 10 -8.26 -81.01 -57.07
C LEU A 10 -9.03 -79.67 -57.06
N TRP A 11 -10.31 -79.66 -57.43
CA TRP A 11 -11.11 -78.42 -57.40
C TRP A 11 -11.60 -78.04 -55.99
N GLY A 12 -11.80 -79.03 -55.10
CA GLY A 12 -12.13 -78.79 -53.69
C GLY A 12 -11.03 -78.07 -52.90
N CYS A 13 -9.78 -78.11 -53.37
CA CYS A 13 -8.65 -77.42 -52.74
C CYS A 13 -8.55 -75.92 -53.10
N LEU A 14 -9.40 -75.39 -54.00
CA LEU A 14 -9.35 -73.96 -54.37
C LEU A 14 -10.21 -73.04 -53.48
N LEU A 15 -10.84 -73.61 -52.43
CA LEU A 15 -11.52 -72.88 -51.36
C LEU A 15 -10.60 -72.62 -50.15
N THR A 16 -9.28 -72.77 -50.30
CA THR A 16 -8.32 -72.45 -49.24
C THR A 16 -8.12 -70.94 -49.11
N ALA A 17 -8.47 -70.43 -47.93
CA ALA A 17 -8.05 -69.13 -47.40
C ALA A 17 -8.46 -67.90 -48.23
N VAL A 18 -9.77 -67.58 -48.19
CA VAL A 18 -10.12 -66.21 -47.81
C VAL A 18 -9.61 -66.04 -46.39
N HIS A 19 -8.38 -65.51 -46.24
CA HIS A 19 -7.95 -65.00 -44.95
C HIS A 19 -8.92 -63.87 -44.60
N PRO A 20 -9.69 -63.94 -43.50
CA PRO A 20 -10.24 -62.71 -42.95
C PRO A 20 -9.04 -61.80 -42.65
N GLU A 21 -9.14 -60.53 -43.04
CA GLU A 21 -8.26 -59.52 -42.45
C GLU A 21 -8.34 -59.68 -40.93
N PRO A 22 -7.21 -59.66 -40.20
CA PRO A 22 -7.29 -59.61 -38.76
C PRO A 22 -8.10 -58.37 -38.40
N SER A 23 -9.26 -58.56 -37.78
CA SER A 23 -9.97 -57.45 -37.16
C SER A 23 -8.98 -56.82 -36.18
N THR A 24 -8.57 -55.58 -36.46
CA THR A 24 -7.65 -54.81 -35.61
C THR A 24 -8.40 -54.44 -34.32
N GLU A 25 -8.57 -55.45 -33.48
CA GLU A 25 -9.32 -55.37 -32.23
C GLU A 25 -8.45 -54.60 -31.25
N CYS A 26 -8.89 -53.37 -30.96
CA CYS A 26 -8.15 -52.46 -30.11
C CYS A 26 -7.97 -53.02 -28.70
N LYS A 27 -6.88 -52.64 -28.04
CA LYS A 27 -6.55 -53.16 -26.71
C LYS A 27 -7.60 -52.73 -25.68
N GLU A 28 -7.58 -53.37 -24.52
CA GLU A 28 -8.31 -52.87 -23.36
C GLU A 28 -7.92 -51.39 -23.09
N LYS A 29 -8.92 -50.54 -22.87
CA LYS A 29 -8.81 -49.07 -22.81
C LYS A 29 -8.51 -48.33 -24.13
N GLN A 30 -8.77 -48.95 -25.29
CA GLN A 30 -8.73 -48.29 -26.60
C GLN A 30 -10.05 -48.43 -27.38
N TYR A 31 -10.28 -47.55 -28.36
CA TYR A 31 -11.41 -47.63 -29.29
C TYR A 31 -11.00 -47.47 -30.76
N PRO A 32 -11.70 -48.12 -31.71
CA PRO A 32 -11.37 -48.04 -33.13
C PRO A 32 -11.86 -46.74 -33.77
N VAL A 33 -10.99 -46.12 -34.57
CA VAL A 33 -11.28 -44.98 -35.45
C VAL A 33 -10.76 -45.29 -36.86
N SER A 34 -11.68 -45.67 -37.75
CA SER A 34 -11.37 -46.18 -39.10
C SER A 34 -10.46 -47.42 -39.06
N SER A 35 -9.14 -47.25 -39.18
CA SER A 35 -8.12 -48.30 -39.13
C SER A 35 -7.06 -48.08 -38.03
N GLN A 36 -7.25 -47.04 -37.20
CA GLN A 36 -6.39 -46.68 -36.08
C GLN A 36 -7.10 -47.07 -34.77
N CYS A 37 -6.34 -47.44 -33.74
CA CYS A 37 -6.86 -47.54 -32.37
C CYS A 37 -6.43 -46.29 -31.59
N CYS A 38 -7.37 -45.67 -30.89
CA CYS A 38 -7.13 -44.48 -30.08
C CYS A 38 -7.37 -44.78 -28.59
N ASP A 39 -6.59 -44.15 -27.72
CA ASP A 39 -6.67 -44.35 -26.26
C ASP A 39 -7.93 -43.65 -25.68
N PHE A 40 -8.53 -44.26 -24.66
CA PHE A 40 -9.54 -43.59 -23.83
C PHE A 40 -8.89 -42.75 -22.74
N CYS A 41 -9.41 -41.54 -22.51
CA CYS A 41 -9.06 -40.75 -21.32
C CYS A 41 -9.67 -41.38 -20.05
N PRO A 42 -8.88 -41.83 -19.06
CA PRO A 42 -9.41 -42.53 -17.89
C PRO A 42 -10.08 -41.54 -16.90
N PRO A 43 -11.40 -41.62 -16.68
CA PRO A 43 -12.10 -40.67 -15.80
C PRO A 43 -11.79 -40.92 -14.31
N ASP A 44 -11.34 -42.13 -13.97
CA ASP A 44 -10.84 -42.51 -12.63
C ASP A 44 -9.57 -41.76 -12.22
N LEU A 45 -8.86 -41.16 -13.19
CA LEU A 45 -7.66 -40.35 -12.99
C LEU A 45 -7.91 -38.84 -13.14
N GLY A 46 -9.17 -38.42 -13.35
CA GLY A 46 -9.57 -37.01 -13.55
C GLY A 46 -9.35 -36.46 -14.97
N LEU A 47 -9.07 -37.33 -15.94
CA LEU A 47 -8.90 -36.94 -17.34
C LEU A 47 -10.24 -36.92 -18.08
N ARG A 48 -10.44 -35.91 -18.92
CA ARG A 48 -11.50 -35.83 -19.93
C ARG A 48 -10.92 -35.72 -21.34
N VAL A 49 -11.73 -36.05 -22.35
CA VAL A 49 -11.37 -35.85 -23.76
C VAL A 49 -11.35 -34.36 -24.10
N GLN A 50 -10.21 -33.84 -24.53
CA GLN A 50 -10.06 -32.51 -25.13
C GLN A 50 -10.28 -32.56 -26.65
N ARG A 51 -9.75 -33.60 -27.30
CA ARG A 51 -9.94 -33.87 -28.73
C ARG A 51 -10.07 -35.37 -28.94
N VAL A 52 -11.12 -35.79 -29.66
CA VAL A 52 -11.33 -37.18 -30.07
C VAL A 52 -10.23 -37.59 -31.05
N GLY A 53 -9.71 -38.81 -30.93
CA GLY A 53 -8.76 -39.37 -31.89
C GLY A 53 -9.32 -39.44 -33.33
N THR A 54 -8.41 -39.47 -34.29
CA THR A 54 -8.66 -39.54 -35.74
C THR A 54 -7.87 -40.71 -36.35
N SER A 55 -7.98 -40.94 -37.65
CA SER A 55 -7.15 -41.93 -38.35
C SER A 55 -5.66 -41.57 -38.44
N GLU A 56 -5.25 -40.37 -38.02
CA GLU A 56 -3.85 -39.89 -38.07
C GLU A 56 -3.31 -39.46 -36.70
N THR A 57 -4.19 -39.19 -35.73
CA THR A 57 -3.82 -38.62 -34.41
C THR A 57 -4.56 -39.31 -33.29
N ASP A 58 -3.89 -39.61 -32.19
CA ASP A 58 -4.56 -40.18 -31.01
C ASP A 58 -5.47 -39.16 -30.28
N THR A 59 -6.29 -39.66 -29.36
CA THR A 59 -7.11 -38.87 -28.44
C THR A 59 -6.23 -37.94 -27.61
N THR A 60 -6.57 -36.66 -27.58
CA THR A 60 -5.92 -35.71 -26.68
C THR A 60 -6.74 -35.59 -25.39
N CYS A 61 -6.15 -35.97 -24.26
CA CYS A 61 -6.76 -35.87 -22.94
C CYS A 61 -6.35 -34.58 -22.21
N THR A 62 -7.13 -34.15 -21.22
CA THR A 62 -6.82 -32.99 -20.36
C THR A 62 -7.53 -33.12 -19.02
N CYS A 63 -7.05 -32.46 -17.97
CA CYS A 63 -7.64 -32.54 -16.64
C CYS A 63 -8.88 -31.66 -16.45
N ASP A 64 -9.76 -32.11 -15.55
CA ASP A 64 -10.97 -31.40 -15.10
C ASP A 64 -10.72 -30.00 -14.53
N GLU A 65 -11.77 -29.19 -14.46
CA GLU A 65 -11.65 -27.80 -13.99
C GLU A 65 -11.11 -27.74 -12.56
N GLY A 66 -10.17 -26.83 -12.31
CA GLY A 66 -9.41 -26.76 -11.06
C GLY A 66 -8.29 -27.80 -10.93
N GLN A 67 -7.98 -28.57 -11.98
CA GLN A 67 -6.88 -29.55 -12.02
C GLN A 67 -5.96 -29.34 -13.22
N HIS A 68 -4.74 -29.88 -13.13
CA HIS A 68 -3.73 -29.86 -14.19
C HIS A 68 -3.06 -31.22 -14.38
N CYS A 69 -2.59 -31.47 -15.61
CA CYS A 69 -1.81 -32.65 -15.95
C CYS A 69 -0.51 -32.72 -15.15
N THR A 70 -0.21 -33.91 -14.64
CA THR A 70 1.05 -34.26 -14.00
C THR A 70 1.71 -35.40 -14.80
N GLY A 71 3.00 -35.27 -15.12
CA GLY A 71 3.72 -36.17 -16.03
C GLY A 71 3.79 -35.65 -17.48
N GLY A 72 4.57 -36.33 -18.32
CA GLY A 72 4.79 -35.91 -19.72
C GLY A 72 3.56 -36.05 -20.60
N ASP A 73 2.88 -37.19 -20.51
CA ASP A 73 1.72 -37.55 -21.34
C ASP A 73 0.38 -37.38 -20.58
N CYS A 74 0.35 -36.52 -19.56
CA CYS A 74 -0.82 -36.30 -18.69
C CYS A 74 -1.32 -37.57 -17.98
N GLU A 75 -0.41 -38.37 -17.40
CA GLU A 75 -0.74 -39.65 -16.76
C GLU A 75 -1.75 -39.53 -15.59
N SER A 76 -1.79 -38.37 -14.92
CA SER A 76 -2.71 -38.12 -13.81
C SER A 76 -3.03 -36.63 -13.65
N CYS A 77 -4.15 -36.35 -13.01
CA CYS A 77 -4.59 -34.99 -12.71
C CYS A 77 -4.41 -34.64 -11.24
N THR A 78 -3.89 -33.44 -10.97
CA THR A 78 -3.75 -32.90 -9.61
C THR A 78 -4.36 -31.51 -9.51
N LEU A 79 -4.88 -31.15 -8.34
CA LEU A 79 -5.52 -29.85 -8.10
C LEU A 79 -4.55 -28.69 -8.33
N HIS A 80 -5.05 -27.56 -8.83
CA HIS A 80 -4.27 -26.33 -8.98
C HIS A 80 -3.76 -25.82 -7.63
N SER A 81 -2.50 -25.38 -7.60
CA SER A 81 -1.88 -24.73 -6.47
C SER A 81 -2.63 -23.46 -6.07
N LEU A 82 -2.95 -23.35 -4.79
CA LEU A 82 -3.50 -22.13 -4.20
C LEU A 82 -2.37 -21.13 -3.95
N CYS A 83 -2.50 -19.91 -4.46
CA CYS A 83 -1.62 -18.82 -4.05
C CYS A 83 -1.90 -18.46 -2.60
N PRO A 84 -0.89 -18.37 -1.72
CA PRO A 84 -1.08 -18.00 -0.32
C PRO A 84 -1.23 -16.48 -0.14
N GLN A 85 -1.78 -16.05 1.01
CA GLN A 85 -1.89 -14.64 1.37
C GLN A 85 -0.54 -13.90 1.20
N GLY A 86 -0.56 -12.76 0.51
CA GLY A 86 0.67 -12.04 0.11
C GLY A 86 1.12 -12.30 -1.32
N PHE A 87 0.52 -13.29 -1.98
CA PHE A 87 0.74 -13.66 -3.37
C PHE A 87 -0.60 -13.67 -4.11
N GLY A 88 -0.55 -13.43 -5.41
CA GLY A 88 -1.71 -13.52 -6.30
C GLY A 88 -1.37 -14.28 -7.56
N VAL A 89 -2.42 -14.65 -8.30
CA VAL A 89 -2.30 -15.42 -9.54
C VAL A 89 -1.74 -14.54 -10.66
N LYS A 90 -0.52 -14.88 -11.10
CA LYS A 90 0.10 -14.36 -12.32
C LYS A 90 -0.55 -14.98 -13.55
N GLN A 91 -0.58 -16.31 -13.57
CA GLN A 91 -1.16 -17.14 -14.62
C GLN A 91 -2.10 -18.15 -13.99
N ILE A 92 -3.36 -18.15 -14.45
CA ILE A 92 -4.39 -19.10 -14.00
C ILE A 92 -4.01 -20.49 -14.53
N GLY A 93 -4.14 -21.51 -13.69
CA GLY A 93 -3.93 -22.90 -14.08
C GLY A 93 -4.87 -23.32 -15.22
N THR A 94 -4.40 -24.25 -16.03
CA THR A 94 -5.16 -24.86 -17.12
C THR A 94 -5.26 -26.37 -16.89
N GLY A 95 -6.04 -27.07 -17.71
CA GLY A 95 -6.09 -28.53 -17.69
C GLY A 95 -4.74 -29.23 -17.97
N VAL A 96 -3.68 -28.49 -18.35
CA VAL A 96 -2.33 -29.02 -18.63
C VAL A 96 -1.20 -28.33 -17.84
N SER A 97 -1.48 -27.26 -17.09
CA SER A 97 -0.45 -26.47 -16.39
C SER A 97 -0.97 -25.94 -15.06
N ASP A 98 -0.14 -25.95 -14.02
CA ASP A 98 -0.53 -25.43 -12.71
C ASP A 98 -0.71 -23.89 -12.70
N THR A 99 -1.38 -23.39 -11.67
CA THR A 99 -1.47 -21.96 -11.34
C THR A 99 -0.10 -21.41 -10.94
N ILE A 100 0.31 -20.31 -11.56
CA ILE A 100 1.57 -19.62 -11.23
C ILE A 100 1.27 -18.41 -10.34
N CYS A 101 1.85 -18.42 -9.14
CA CYS A 101 1.73 -17.36 -8.15
C CYS A 101 2.90 -16.38 -8.22
N GLU A 102 2.65 -15.10 -7.95
CA GLU A 102 3.69 -14.09 -7.74
C GLU A 102 3.41 -13.24 -6.50
N PRO A 103 4.45 -12.73 -5.81
CA PRO A 103 4.27 -11.87 -4.64
C PRO A 103 3.61 -10.56 -5.06
N CYS A 104 2.65 -10.06 -4.26
CA CYS A 104 1.96 -8.84 -4.63
C CYS A 104 2.90 -7.62 -4.59
N PRO A 105 2.94 -6.82 -5.67
CA PRO A 105 3.80 -5.63 -5.73
C PRO A 105 3.29 -4.53 -4.80
N ALA A 106 4.13 -3.52 -4.54
CA ALA A 106 3.75 -2.36 -3.75
C ALA A 106 2.51 -1.66 -4.34
N GLY A 107 1.55 -1.29 -3.48
CA GLY A 107 0.24 -0.79 -3.91
C GLY A 107 -0.82 -1.87 -4.10
N PHE A 108 -0.49 -3.16 -3.90
CA PHE A 108 -1.42 -4.29 -4.06
C PHE A 108 -1.37 -5.26 -2.88
N PHE A 109 -2.44 -6.03 -2.69
CA PHE A 109 -2.58 -7.04 -1.64
C PHE A 109 -3.37 -8.29 -2.08
N SER A 110 -3.22 -9.37 -1.33
CA SER A 110 -4.03 -10.58 -1.39
C SER A 110 -4.23 -11.14 0.02
N ASN A 111 -5.47 -11.11 0.52
CA ASN A 111 -5.84 -11.48 1.90
C ASN A 111 -6.46 -12.88 2.04
N VAL A 112 -6.61 -13.62 0.94
CA VAL A 112 -7.14 -14.98 0.92
C VAL A 112 -6.10 -15.97 0.37
N SER A 113 -6.47 -17.25 0.25
CA SER A 113 -5.70 -18.21 -0.54
C SER A 113 -6.59 -18.75 -1.66
N SER A 114 -6.13 -18.65 -2.91
CA SER A 114 -6.94 -18.92 -4.10
C SER A 114 -6.06 -19.35 -5.28
N ALA A 115 -6.58 -20.24 -6.13
CA ALA A 115 -5.95 -20.62 -7.41
C ALA A 115 -6.32 -19.69 -8.57
N PHE A 116 -7.21 -18.70 -8.37
CA PHE A 116 -7.71 -17.80 -9.42
C PHE A 116 -7.62 -16.29 -9.10
N GLU A 117 -7.55 -15.88 -7.81
CA GLU A 117 -7.51 -14.46 -7.46
C GLU A 117 -6.14 -13.82 -7.71
N LYS A 118 -6.15 -12.65 -8.35
CA LYS A 118 -4.96 -11.82 -8.55
C LYS A 118 -4.77 -10.88 -7.36
N CYS A 119 -3.59 -10.27 -7.27
CA CYS A 119 -3.39 -9.19 -6.30
C CYS A 119 -4.34 -8.01 -6.61
N HIS A 120 -5.07 -7.56 -5.61
CA HIS A 120 -5.99 -6.42 -5.69
C HIS A 120 -5.26 -5.13 -5.32
N PRO A 121 -5.54 -3.99 -5.99
CA PRO A 121 -4.95 -2.70 -5.60
C PRO A 121 -5.46 -2.28 -4.22
N TRP A 122 -4.64 -1.56 -3.45
CA TRP A 122 -5.07 -0.97 -2.19
C TRP A 122 -6.19 0.06 -2.41
N THR A 123 -7.12 0.14 -1.46
CA THR A 123 -8.14 1.18 -1.40
C THR A 123 -7.49 2.56 -1.35
N SER A 124 -7.82 3.44 -2.30
CA SER A 124 -7.57 4.87 -2.12
C SER A 124 -8.56 5.44 -1.10
N CYS A 125 -8.04 5.95 0.02
CA CYS A 125 -8.88 6.60 1.03
C CYS A 125 -9.42 7.96 0.57
N GLU A 126 -8.65 8.66 -0.27
CA GLU A 126 -8.98 9.99 -0.79
C GLU A 126 -10.26 9.98 -1.63
N THR A 127 -10.45 8.94 -2.47
CA THR A 127 -11.68 8.77 -3.26
C THR A 127 -12.93 8.53 -2.40
N LYS A 128 -12.76 8.13 -1.14
CA LYS A 128 -13.82 7.96 -0.14
C LYS A 128 -13.96 9.18 0.79
N GLY A 129 -13.21 10.25 0.58
CA GLY A 129 -13.18 11.44 1.46
C GLY A 129 -12.58 11.15 2.84
N LEU A 130 -11.78 10.10 2.97
CA LEU A 130 -11.14 9.65 4.20
C LEU A 130 -9.62 9.86 4.12
N VAL A 131 -8.96 9.82 5.28
CA VAL A 131 -7.50 9.87 5.36
C VAL A 131 -6.99 8.47 5.68
N GLU A 132 -5.85 8.10 5.10
CA GLU A 132 -5.17 6.85 5.45
C GLU A 132 -4.76 6.87 6.93
N ARG A 133 -5.19 5.84 7.67
CA ARG A 133 -4.81 5.61 9.06
C ARG A 133 -3.73 4.55 9.21
N ARG A 134 -3.62 3.65 8.24
CA ARG A 134 -2.56 2.65 8.13
C ARG A 134 -2.39 2.27 6.66
N ALA A 135 -1.14 2.27 6.18
CA ALA A 135 -0.77 1.77 4.88
C ALA A 135 -1.16 0.30 4.70
N GLY A 136 -1.44 -0.09 3.46
CA GLY A 136 -1.64 -1.48 3.10
C GLY A 136 -0.34 -2.29 3.22
N THR A 137 -0.48 -3.61 3.14
CA THR A 137 0.63 -4.55 3.01
C THR A 137 0.36 -5.45 1.81
N ASN A 138 1.27 -6.37 1.46
CA ASN A 138 0.96 -7.38 0.45
C ASN A 138 -0.17 -8.34 0.89
N LYS A 139 -0.55 -8.38 2.18
CA LYS A 139 -1.59 -9.25 2.73
C LYS A 139 -2.88 -8.55 3.12
N THR A 140 -2.87 -7.23 3.29
CA THR A 140 -3.97 -6.47 3.87
C THR A 140 -4.16 -5.15 3.15
N ASP A 141 -5.42 -4.74 2.96
CA ASP A 141 -5.75 -3.43 2.41
C ASP A 141 -5.31 -2.26 3.31
N THR A 142 -5.30 -1.05 2.76
CA THR A 142 -5.18 0.20 3.52
C THR A 142 -6.36 0.37 4.48
N VAL A 143 -6.10 0.94 5.66
CA VAL A 143 -7.15 1.27 6.63
C VAL A 143 -7.46 2.75 6.53
N CYS A 144 -8.63 3.08 6.01
CA CYS A 144 -9.13 4.46 5.92
C CYS A 144 -9.89 4.87 7.19
N GLY A 145 -9.85 6.16 7.52
CA GLY A 145 -10.66 6.70 8.61
C GLY A 145 -10.81 8.21 8.57
N LEU A 146 -11.75 8.74 9.36
CA LEU A 146 -11.94 10.18 9.47
C LEU A 146 -10.71 10.86 10.09
N GLN A 147 -10.32 12.02 9.54
CA GLN A 147 -9.35 12.93 10.14
C GLN A 147 -9.90 13.44 11.48
N SER A 148 -9.47 12.83 12.59
CA SER A 148 -10.06 13.09 13.90
C SER A 148 -9.75 14.51 14.38
N ARG A 149 -10.71 15.42 14.22
CA ARG A 149 -10.64 16.81 14.71
C ARG A 149 -10.49 16.93 16.23
N TRP A 150 -10.48 15.82 16.98
CA TRP A 150 -10.07 15.79 18.40
C TRP A 150 -8.75 16.50 18.68
N ARG A 151 -7.75 16.46 17.77
CA ARG A 151 -6.53 17.27 17.93
C ARG A 151 -6.86 18.77 18.01
N ALA A 152 -7.74 19.28 17.16
CA ALA A 152 -8.23 20.65 17.26
C ALA A 152 -9.08 20.88 18.51
N LEU A 153 -9.99 19.96 18.86
CA LEU A 153 -10.84 20.09 20.07
C LEU A 153 -10.06 20.06 21.39
N VAL A 154 -8.85 19.49 21.43
CA VAL A 154 -7.96 19.54 22.60
C VAL A 154 -7.04 20.77 22.53
N VAL A 155 -6.52 21.13 21.35
CA VAL A 155 -5.60 22.27 21.21
C VAL A 155 -6.31 23.62 21.37
N ILE A 156 -7.55 23.76 20.88
CA ILE A 156 -8.34 25.00 21.01
C ILE A 156 -8.53 25.43 22.48
N PRO A 157 -9.06 24.60 23.41
CA PRO A 157 -9.24 25.03 24.80
C PRO A 157 -7.90 25.29 25.52
N ILE A 158 -6.82 24.60 25.17
CA ILE A 158 -5.48 24.88 25.71
C ILE A 158 -5.00 26.27 25.26
N ILE A 159 -5.08 26.59 23.96
CA ILE A 159 -4.69 27.90 23.43
C ILE A 159 -5.57 29.02 24.02
N MET A 160 -6.89 28.79 24.12
CA MET A 160 -7.82 29.75 24.73
C MET A 160 -7.53 29.97 26.22
N GLY A 161 -7.19 28.92 26.97
CA GLY A 161 -6.79 29.01 28.37
C GLY A 161 -5.49 29.79 28.57
N ILE A 162 -4.48 29.54 27.71
CA ILE A 162 -3.22 30.29 27.72
C ILE A 162 -3.48 31.77 27.41
N LEU A 163 -4.20 32.08 26.33
CA LEU A 163 -4.57 33.47 25.98
C LEU A 163 -5.32 34.17 27.12
N PHE A 164 -6.30 33.50 27.73
CA PHE A 164 -7.05 34.05 28.86
C PHE A 164 -6.15 34.33 30.07
N SER A 165 -5.25 33.41 30.42
CA SER A 165 -4.30 33.61 31.53
C SER A 165 -3.35 34.80 31.28
N VAL A 166 -2.85 34.97 30.05
CA VAL A 166 -2.00 36.12 29.66
C VAL A 166 -2.78 37.43 29.72
N LEU A 167 -4.05 37.44 29.29
CA LEU A 167 -4.92 38.62 29.40
C LEU A 167 -5.21 38.99 30.87
N LEU A 168 -5.45 38.02 31.74
CA LEU A 168 -5.61 38.26 33.18
C LEU A 168 -4.34 38.84 33.80
N VAL A 169 -3.16 38.23 33.56
CA VAL A 169 -1.87 38.74 34.07
C VAL A 169 -1.58 40.15 33.56
N SER A 170 -1.81 40.42 32.27
CA SER A 170 -1.67 41.76 31.68
C SER A 170 -2.61 42.79 32.33
N SER A 171 -3.86 42.41 32.60
CA SER A 171 -4.84 43.24 33.31
C SER A 171 -4.42 43.51 34.76
N CYS A 172 -3.90 42.50 35.48
CA CYS A 172 -3.34 42.65 36.82
C CYS A 172 -2.14 43.62 36.83
N ILE A 173 -1.20 43.48 35.90
CA ILE A 173 -0.04 44.38 35.78
C ILE A 173 -0.50 45.81 35.48
N ARG A 174 -1.45 46.02 34.55
CA ARG A 174 -2.04 47.34 34.27
C ARG A 174 -2.79 47.95 35.46
N LYS A 175 -3.39 47.12 36.32
CA LYS A 175 -4.08 47.58 37.53
C LYS A 175 -3.09 47.99 38.63
N VAL A 176 -2.03 47.22 38.83
CA VAL A 176 -0.94 47.55 39.79
C VAL A 176 -0.16 48.79 39.34
N ALA A 177 0.03 48.99 38.03
CA ALA A 177 0.62 50.19 37.47
C ALA A 177 -0.31 51.44 37.51
N LYS A 178 -1.47 51.37 38.18
CA LYS A 178 -2.50 52.42 38.14
C LYS A 178 -3.24 52.62 39.49
N GLU A 179 -2.46 52.87 40.55
CA GLU A 179 -2.91 53.48 41.82
C GLU A 179 -1.79 54.46 42.28
N PRO A 180 -2.04 55.57 43.01
CA PRO A 180 -1.79 56.89 42.42
C PRO A 180 -0.66 57.66 43.11
N ASP A 181 -0.16 58.70 42.45
CA ASP A 181 0.61 59.75 43.12
C ASP A 181 -0.32 60.56 44.05
N ASN A 182 -0.02 60.57 45.36
CA ASN A 182 -0.42 61.67 46.22
C ASN A 182 0.40 61.76 47.52
N ASN A 183 1.09 62.91 47.69
CA ASN A 183 0.95 63.84 48.84
C ASN A 183 2.25 64.21 49.58
N LYS A 184 2.77 65.44 49.37
CA LYS A 184 2.67 66.56 50.37
C LYS A 184 3.43 67.85 50.00
N ASP A 185 2.64 68.91 49.82
CA ASP A 185 2.75 70.25 50.42
C ASP A 185 3.93 71.26 50.17
N VAL A 186 3.52 72.39 49.54
CA VAL A 186 3.69 73.81 49.99
C VAL A 186 4.76 74.76 49.37
N CYS A 187 4.20 75.74 48.61
CA CYS A 187 4.60 77.14 48.34
C CYS A 187 5.96 77.55 47.75
N ASN A 188 5.90 78.28 46.61
CA ASN A 188 5.94 79.76 46.62
C ASN A 188 5.28 80.41 45.37
N LYS A 189 4.77 81.65 45.51
CA LYS A 189 4.25 82.50 44.41
C LYS A 189 5.37 83.14 43.58
N ARG A 190 5.13 83.27 42.26
CA ARG A 190 5.47 84.38 41.31
C ARG A 190 5.33 83.86 39.86
N LYS A 191 4.97 84.63 38.82
CA LYS A 191 4.27 85.92 38.67
C LYS A 191 4.01 86.15 37.15
N GLY A 192 2.80 86.56 36.75
CA GLY A 192 2.44 86.93 35.36
C GLY A 192 2.30 85.72 34.40
N GLN A 193 1.62 85.81 33.26
CA GLN A 193 0.66 86.76 32.70
C GLN A 193 0.27 86.17 31.32
N ASP A 194 -1.02 86.05 31.03
CA ASP A 194 -1.60 85.87 29.68
C ASP A 194 -1.09 86.96 28.68
N PRO A 195 -1.26 86.85 27.33
CA PRO A 195 -2.33 86.09 26.63
C PRO A 195 -2.03 85.39 25.26
N VAL A 196 -2.86 84.37 24.95
CA VAL A 196 -3.67 84.14 23.70
C VAL A 196 -2.98 84.02 22.30
N GLU A 197 -3.72 83.41 21.35
CA GLU A 197 -3.52 83.32 19.87
C GLU A 197 -2.59 82.19 19.36
N VAL A 198 -2.85 81.47 18.24
CA VAL A 198 -4.02 81.37 17.32
C VAL A 198 -4.03 79.98 16.62
N GLU A 199 -5.03 79.71 15.80
CA GLU A 199 -5.37 78.47 15.07
C GLU A 199 -4.37 77.97 13.98
N MET A 200 -4.77 76.88 13.32
CA MET A 200 -4.59 76.53 11.88
C MET A 200 -3.36 75.74 11.39
N ASP A 201 -3.62 74.45 11.19
CA ASP A 201 -3.65 73.73 9.90
C ASP A 201 -2.41 73.39 9.03
N MET A 202 -2.56 72.20 8.44
CA MET A 202 -2.06 71.67 7.16
C MET A 202 -0.56 71.38 6.89
N ALA A 203 -0.36 70.13 6.44
CA ALA A 203 0.48 69.69 5.30
C ALA A 203 2.00 69.95 5.33
N ASP A 204 2.90 69.21 4.67
CA ASP A 204 3.01 67.87 4.04
C ASP A 204 4.41 67.91 3.35
N PHE A 205 4.92 66.78 2.85
CA PHE A 205 6.13 66.63 2.01
C PHE A 205 7.55 66.87 2.61
N SER A 206 8.22 65.73 2.82
CA SER A 206 9.54 65.38 2.26
C SER A 206 10.86 65.84 2.91
N GLY A 207 11.74 64.86 3.14
CA GLY A 207 13.21 65.01 3.14
C GLY A 207 13.79 64.97 1.71
N PRO A 208 15.07 64.57 1.48
CA PRO A 208 16.06 63.97 2.40
C PRO A 208 17.43 64.71 2.42
N HIS A 209 18.41 64.23 3.20
CA HIS A 209 19.77 63.83 2.73
C HIS A 209 20.73 63.42 3.88
N SER A 210 21.72 62.57 3.54
CA SER A 210 22.82 62.03 4.36
C SER A 210 23.81 63.11 4.88
N THR A 211 24.80 62.90 5.78
CA THR A 211 25.59 61.69 6.15
C THR A 211 26.31 61.90 7.52
N ALA A 212 26.83 60.84 8.14
CA ALA A 212 27.78 60.84 9.28
C ALA A 212 29.22 61.34 8.87
N PRO A 213 30.31 61.40 9.71
CA PRO A 213 30.53 60.73 11.02
C PRO A 213 31.43 61.41 12.11
N VAL A 214 31.53 60.75 13.28
CA VAL A 214 32.65 60.65 14.27
C VAL A 214 33.30 61.91 14.89
N GLN A 215 33.32 61.96 16.24
CA GLN A 215 34.50 62.39 17.03
C GLN A 215 34.44 61.93 18.50
N GLU A 216 35.60 61.93 19.17
CA GLU A 216 35.83 61.52 20.57
C GLU A 216 36.83 62.52 21.22
N THR A 217 37.34 62.44 22.46
CA THR A 217 37.54 61.34 23.44
C THR A 217 37.87 61.94 24.84
N LEU A 218 37.91 61.11 25.91
CA LEU A 218 38.63 61.34 27.20
C LEU A 218 38.09 62.46 28.17
N HIS A 219 38.23 62.41 29.52
CA HIS A 219 38.67 61.36 30.48
C HIS A 219 38.36 61.72 31.97
N GLY A 220 38.33 60.70 32.84
CA GLY A 220 38.91 60.71 34.22
C GLY A 220 37.91 60.76 35.38
N CYS A 221 37.96 59.94 36.45
CA CYS A 221 39.06 59.15 37.04
C CYS A 221 38.66 57.69 37.37
N GLN A 222 39.64 56.86 37.74
CA GLN A 222 39.63 55.38 37.57
C GLN A 222 39.80 54.58 38.92
N PRO A 223 40.20 53.29 38.99
CA PRO A 223 39.34 52.21 39.51
C PRO A 223 39.90 51.48 40.76
N VAL A 224 39.21 50.42 41.22
CA VAL A 224 39.85 49.29 41.95
C VAL A 224 39.24 47.96 41.50
N THR A 225 40.09 46.95 41.28
CA THR A 225 39.75 45.55 40.95
C THR A 225 40.02 44.62 42.13
N GLN A 226 39.29 43.51 42.26
CA GLN A 226 39.78 42.39 43.08
C GLN A 226 39.35 41.01 42.53
N GLU A 227 40.35 40.29 42.03
CA GLU A 227 40.61 38.83 42.01
C GLU A 227 39.54 37.79 41.61
N ASP A 228 40.01 36.83 40.80
CA ASP A 228 39.35 35.62 40.32
C ASP A 228 39.34 34.51 41.41
N GLY A 229 38.44 33.53 41.31
CA GLY A 229 38.28 32.48 42.33
C GLY A 229 37.28 31.40 41.94
N LYS A 230 37.79 30.33 41.31
CA LYS A 230 36.98 29.24 40.73
C LYS A 230 37.26 27.89 41.41
N GLU A 231 36.20 27.26 41.96
CA GLU A 231 36.05 25.80 42.13
C GLU A 231 34.54 25.51 42.37
N SER A 232 33.75 24.83 41.52
CA SER A 232 33.67 23.40 41.14
C SER A 232 32.88 22.46 42.10
N ARG A 233 31.84 21.82 41.53
CA ARG A 233 31.22 20.50 41.85
C ARG A 233 30.25 20.30 43.05
N ILE A 234 28.97 20.18 42.68
CA ILE A 234 28.04 19.02 42.85
C ILE A 234 27.89 18.32 44.23
N SER A 235 26.64 18.31 44.71
CA SER A 235 25.94 17.14 45.33
C SER A 235 24.42 17.36 45.18
N VAL A 236 23.72 16.65 44.29
CA VAL A 236 22.93 15.44 44.59
C VAL A 236 22.11 15.54 45.88
N GLN A 237 20.77 15.59 45.76
CA GLN A 237 19.87 15.06 46.77
C GLN A 237 18.58 14.51 46.15
N GLU A 238 18.13 13.38 46.69
CA GLU A 238 16.99 12.57 46.22
C GLU A 238 15.64 13.27 46.35
N ARG A 239 14.66 12.81 45.56
CA ARG A 239 13.27 12.73 46.02
C ARG A 239 12.59 11.46 45.51
N GLN A 240 11.90 10.83 46.46
CA GLN A 240 10.96 9.71 46.36
C GLN A 240 9.98 9.83 45.19
#